data_AF-A0A0D2M847-F1
#
_entry.id   AF-A0A0D2M847-F1
#
_cell.length_a   1.000
_cell.length_b   1.000
_cell.length_c   1.000
_cell.angle_alpha   90.00
_cell.angle_beta   90.00
_cell.angle_gamma   90.00
#
_symmetry.space_group_name_H-M   'P 1'
#
loop_
_entity.id
_entity.type
_entity.pdbx_description
1 polymer ?
#
loop_
_entity_poly.entity_id
_entity_poly.type
_entity_poly.pdbx_seq_one_letter_code
_entity_poly.pdbx_strand_id
1 'polypeptide(L)'
;MGRREIPDAKEAGLAHLCEFIEDCEFTFLSCQILHLLGREGPGTKEPARYIRFIFNRVILENATVRAAAVSALARFGAAVEGLRPRVVVLLRRALFDNDDEVRDRATLHLSQLAGHLGGPEALLQAAQRRPDPSALELQLKAYLAGDADEEFDLVRAVRSEIAPATLIWGAGSSPPARARRAASDIPDPSREDRVAFSGL
;
A
#
# COMPACT_ATOMS: atom_id res chain seq x y z
N MET A 1 -14.24 7.91 -17.43
CA MET A 1 -15.14 8.39 -16.37
C MET A 1 -14.27 8.91 -15.23
N GLY A 2 -14.17 10.24 -15.06
CA GLY A 2 -13.24 10.84 -14.11
C GLY A 2 -13.62 10.52 -12.66
N ARG A 3 -12.64 10.15 -11.83
CA ARG A 3 -12.83 10.02 -10.37
C ARG A 3 -13.35 11.37 -9.86
N ARG A 4 -14.56 11.37 -9.32
CA ARG A 4 -15.10 12.55 -8.62
C ARG A 4 -14.35 12.63 -7.29
N GLU A 5 -13.28 13.40 -7.25
CA GLU A 5 -12.52 13.62 -6.02
C GLU A 5 -13.41 14.41 -5.05
N ILE A 6 -13.63 13.83 -3.87
CA ILE A 6 -14.23 14.51 -2.72
C ILE A 6 -13.10 14.65 -1.71
N PRO A 7 -12.35 15.79 -1.73
CA PRO A 7 -11.13 15.95 -0.95
C PRO A 7 -11.32 15.64 0.55
N ASP A 8 -12.44 16.06 1.10
CA ASP A 8 -12.76 15.85 2.52
C ASP A 8 -12.97 14.36 2.87
N ALA A 9 -13.53 13.57 1.94
CA ALA A 9 -13.71 12.13 2.15
C ALA A 9 -12.38 11.38 2.14
N LYS A 10 -11.39 11.85 1.35
CA LYS A 10 -10.06 11.26 1.31
C LYS A 10 -9.31 11.48 2.63
N GLU A 11 -9.32 12.69 3.16
CA GLU A 11 -8.64 13.01 4.42
C GLU A 11 -9.24 12.26 5.60
N ALA A 12 -10.58 12.14 5.65
CA ALA A 12 -11.28 11.34 6.65
C ALA A 12 -10.94 9.85 6.53
N GLY A 13 -10.98 9.28 5.32
CA GLY A 13 -10.64 7.88 5.09
C GLY A 13 -9.20 7.56 5.50
N LEU A 14 -8.23 8.40 5.14
CA LEU A 14 -6.84 8.20 5.53
C LEU A 14 -6.63 8.32 7.05
N ALA A 15 -7.42 9.15 7.75
CA ALA A 15 -7.38 9.24 9.21
C ALA A 15 -7.86 7.94 9.87
N HIS A 16 -9.03 7.42 9.45
CA HIS A 16 -9.53 6.14 9.95
C HIS A 16 -8.59 4.97 9.66
N LEU A 17 -7.91 5.00 8.51
CA LEU A 17 -6.90 4.00 8.20
C LEU A 17 -5.67 4.08 9.11
N CYS A 18 -5.30 5.28 9.59
CA CYS A 18 -4.22 5.42 10.57
C CYS A 18 -4.62 4.84 11.93
N GLU A 19 -5.84 5.13 12.39
CA GLU A 19 -6.41 4.55 13.62
C GLU A 19 -6.46 3.02 13.50
N PHE A 20 -6.94 2.51 12.37
CA PHE A 20 -7.06 1.06 12.15
C PHE A 20 -5.72 0.33 12.25
N ILE A 21 -4.64 0.86 11.67
CA ILE A 21 -3.32 0.20 11.73
C ILE A 21 -2.65 0.31 13.10
N GLU A 22 -3.23 0.99 14.09
CA GLU A 22 -2.72 0.98 15.46
C GLU A 22 -2.93 -0.34 16.18
N ASP A 23 -4.09 -0.96 15.95
CA ASP A 23 -4.52 -2.19 16.60
C ASP A 23 -4.69 -3.35 15.60
N CYS A 24 -4.21 -3.20 14.36
CA CYS A 24 -4.39 -4.21 13.32
C CYS A 24 -3.45 -5.41 13.51
N GLU A 25 -4.03 -6.57 13.80
CA GLU A 25 -3.32 -7.86 13.89
C GLU A 25 -3.00 -8.49 12.51
N PHE A 26 -3.61 -7.99 11.44
CA PHE A 26 -3.48 -8.55 10.09
C PHE A 26 -2.31 -7.94 9.31
N THR A 27 -1.17 -8.63 9.33
CA THR A 27 0.08 -8.20 8.66
C THR A 27 -0.14 -7.75 7.21
N PHE A 28 -0.85 -8.54 6.40
CA PHE A 28 -1.08 -8.20 4.99
C PHE A 28 -1.88 -6.90 4.82
N LEU A 29 -2.92 -6.71 5.64
CA LEU A 29 -3.76 -5.52 5.58
C LEU A 29 -3.00 -4.28 6.06
N SER A 30 -2.24 -4.41 7.15
CA SER A 30 -1.32 -3.35 7.63
C SER A 30 -0.35 -2.91 6.54
N CYS A 31 0.26 -3.85 5.82
CA CYS A 31 1.15 -3.54 4.70
C CYS A 31 0.43 -2.80 3.56
N GLN A 32 -0.78 -3.22 3.19
CA GLN A 32 -1.57 -2.55 2.14
C GLN A 32 -1.93 -1.11 2.53
N ILE A 33 -2.33 -0.90 3.78
CA ILE A 33 -2.66 0.42 4.29
C ILE A 33 -1.42 1.30 4.33
N LEU A 34 -0.28 0.81 4.84
CA LEU A 34 0.99 1.55 4.84
C LEU A 34 1.41 1.95 3.43
N HIS A 35 1.27 1.06 2.44
CA HIS A 35 1.54 1.39 1.05
C HIS A 35 0.62 2.50 0.53
N LEU A 36 -0.67 2.44 0.85
CA LEU A 36 -1.64 3.48 0.50
C LEU A 36 -1.30 4.81 1.17
N LEU A 37 -0.98 4.82 2.47
CA LEU A 37 -0.57 6.01 3.21
C LEU A 37 0.70 6.64 2.60
N GLY A 38 1.69 5.82 2.23
CA GLY A 38 2.90 6.29 1.56
C GLY A 38 2.64 6.85 0.15
N ARG A 39 1.52 6.49 -0.50
CA ARG A 39 1.13 7.04 -1.81
C ARG A 39 0.31 8.31 -1.69
N GLU A 40 -0.69 8.31 -0.82
CA GLU A 40 -1.72 9.36 -0.76
C GLU A 40 -1.43 10.42 0.31
N GLY A 41 -0.81 10.02 1.42
CA GLY A 41 -0.53 10.87 2.57
C GLY A 41 0.35 12.09 2.28
N PRO A 42 1.39 12.00 1.41
CA PRO A 42 2.20 13.16 1.03
C PRO A 42 1.42 14.32 0.38
N GLY A 43 0.29 14.02 -0.27
CA GLY A 43 -0.55 15.03 -0.95
C GLY A 43 -1.70 15.58 -0.10
N THR A 44 -1.73 15.30 1.20
CA THR A 44 -2.75 15.82 2.12
C THR A 44 -2.39 17.23 2.62
N LYS A 45 -3.32 17.95 3.26
CA LYS A 45 -3.04 19.27 3.85
C LYS A 45 -1.97 19.22 4.94
N GLU A 46 -1.89 18.13 5.69
CA GLU A 46 -0.96 17.96 6.82
C GLU A 46 -0.16 16.65 6.74
N PRO A 47 0.78 16.50 5.78
CA PRO A 47 1.51 15.24 5.58
C PRO A 47 2.32 14.80 6.81
N ALA A 48 2.80 15.77 7.59
CA ALA A 48 3.61 15.51 8.78
C ALA A 48 2.89 14.65 9.84
N ARG A 49 1.55 14.69 9.91
CA ARG A 49 0.78 13.91 10.90
C ARG A 49 0.91 12.41 10.68
N TYR A 50 0.95 11.98 9.41
CA TYR A 50 1.05 10.58 9.01
C TYR A 50 2.38 9.94 9.37
N ILE A 51 3.46 10.72 9.40
CA ILE A 51 4.80 10.22 9.75
C ILE A 51 4.81 9.59 11.15
N ARG A 52 4.06 10.14 12.10
CA ARG A 52 3.98 9.58 13.47
C ARG A 52 3.37 8.19 13.45
N PHE A 53 2.21 8.04 12.83
CA PHE A 53 1.49 6.77 12.74
C PHE A 53 2.33 5.70 12.04
N ILE A 54 2.99 6.06 10.93
CA ILE A 54 3.84 5.15 10.16
C ILE A 54 5.10 4.77 10.96
N PHE A 55 5.78 5.74 11.60
CA PHE A 55 7.01 5.47 12.33
C PHE A 55 6.80 4.56 13.54
N ASN A 56 5.66 4.68 14.24
CA ASN A 56 5.34 3.77 15.33
C ASN A 56 5.31 2.30 14.86
N ARG A 57 4.84 2.05 13.63
CA ARG A 57 4.87 0.70 13.03
C ARG A 57 6.28 0.20 12.73
N VAL A 58 7.26 1.08 12.51
CA VAL A 58 8.69 0.69 12.36
C VAL A 58 9.28 0.17 13.68
N ILE A 59 8.67 0.44 14.84
CA ILE A 59 9.21 0.00 16.13
C ILE A 59 8.42 -1.19 16.69
N LEU A 60 7.10 -1.16 16.54
CA LEU A 60 6.19 -2.01 17.32
C LEU A 60 5.77 -3.29 16.60
N GLU A 61 6.02 -3.42 15.29
CA GLU A 61 5.46 -4.48 14.47
C GLU A 61 6.48 -5.54 14.05
N ASN A 62 5.99 -6.62 13.42
CA ASN A 62 6.84 -7.61 12.77
C ASN A 62 7.59 -7.05 11.54
N ALA A 63 8.65 -7.76 11.12
CA ALA A 63 9.55 -7.36 10.04
C ALA A 63 8.84 -6.92 8.75
N THR A 64 7.85 -7.68 8.29
CA THR A 64 7.11 -7.39 7.06
C THR A 64 6.40 -6.03 7.12
N VAL A 65 5.76 -5.72 8.25
CA VAL A 65 5.07 -4.44 8.46
C VAL A 65 6.09 -3.31 8.63
N ARG A 66 7.20 -3.54 9.36
CA ARG A 66 8.30 -2.56 9.48
C ARG A 66 8.88 -2.21 8.11
N ALA A 67 9.12 -3.19 7.26
CA ALA A 67 9.62 -3.00 5.89
C ALA A 67 8.66 -2.16 5.04
N ALA A 68 7.34 -2.39 5.16
CA ALA A 68 6.33 -1.57 4.49
C ALA A 68 6.31 -0.13 5.02
N ALA A 69 6.45 0.06 6.34
CA ALA A 69 6.48 1.37 6.96
C ALA A 69 7.73 2.18 6.58
N VAL A 70 8.91 1.55 6.48
CA VAL A 70 10.14 2.18 5.96
C VAL A 70 9.92 2.69 4.53
N SER A 71 9.35 1.87 3.64
CA SER A 71 9.04 2.30 2.28
C SER A 71 8.01 3.44 2.23
N ALA A 72 7.01 3.42 3.11
CA ALA A 72 6.03 4.50 3.22
C ALA A 72 6.70 5.82 3.66
N LEU A 73 7.53 5.80 4.71
CA LEU A 73 8.29 6.98 5.15
C LEU A 73 9.18 7.54 4.04
N ALA A 74 9.90 6.67 3.31
CA ALA A 74 10.76 7.08 2.21
C ALA A 74 9.99 7.86 1.14
N ARG A 75 8.76 7.46 0.82
CA ARG A 75 7.90 8.19 -0.12
C ARG A 75 7.51 9.59 0.38
N PHE A 76 7.26 9.77 1.68
CA PHE A 76 7.06 11.11 2.25
C PHE A 76 8.32 11.98 2.09
N GLY A 77 9.50 11.42 2.36
CA GLY A 77 10.77 12.14 2.19
C GLY A 77 11.06 12.48 0.73
N ALA A 78 10.57 11.66 -0.21
CA ALA A 78 10.73 11.91 -1.63
C ALA A 78 9.79 13.00 -2.13
N ALA A 79 8.50 12.91 -1.79
CA ALA A 79 7.45 13.80 -2.27
C ALA A 79 7.41 15.16 -1.55
N VAL A 80 7.81 15.23 -0.27
CA VAL A 80 7.73 16.46 0.54
C VAL A 80 9.12 16.85 1.03
N GLU A 81 9.77 17.74 0.31
CA GLU A 81 11.15 18.16 0.58
C GLU A 81 11.36 18.69 2.01
N GLY A 82 10.41 19.48 2.53
CA GLY A 82 10.48 20.00 3.91
C GLY A 82 10.43 18.92 4.99
N LEU A 83 9.94 17.71 4.69
CA LEU A 83 9.90 16.58 5.62
C LEU A 83 11.08 15.62 5.44
N ARG A 84 11.83 15.73 4.32
CA ARG A 84 12.95 14.85 3.98
C ARG A 84 14.00 14.74 5.08
N PRO A 85 14.49 15.83 5.72
CA PRO A 85 15.49 15.71 6.78
C PRO A 85 14.99 14.87 7.96
N ARG A 86 13.70 15.02 8.33
CA ARG A 86 13.08 14.25 9.41
C ARG A 86 12.96 12.78 9.03
N VAL A 87 12.49 12.49 7.82
CA VAL A 87 12.39 11.11 7.30
C VAL A 87 13.75 10.43 7.27
N VAL A 88 14.80 11.11 6.81
CA VAL A 88 16.18 10.58 6.78
C VAL A 88 16.64 10.16 8.18
N VAL A 89 16.35 10.95 9.21
CA VAL A 89 16.67 10.58 10.61
C VAL A 89 15.95 9.30 11.04
N LEU A 90 14.68 9.14 10.66
CA LEU A 90 13.91 7.94 10.99
C LEU A 90 14.43 6.70 10.25
N LEU A 91 14.73 6.83 8.95
CA LEU A 91 15.27 5.73 8.16
C LEU A 91 16.67 5.29 8.61
N ARG A 92 17.50 6.21 9.10
CA ARG A 92 18.81 5.86 9.67
C ARG A 92 18.71 4.91 10.87
N ARG A 93 17.60 4.94 11.63
CA ARG A 93 17.36 3.99 12.72
C ARG A 93 17.08 2.59 12.20
N ALA A 94 16.37 2.48 11.08
CA ALA A 94 16.04 1.20 10.43
C ALA A 94 17.28 0.48 9.84
N LEU A 95 18.43 1.16 9.70
CA LEU A 95 19.70 0.50 9.35
C LEU A 95 20.20 -0.48 10.42
N PHE A 96 19.69 -0.38 11.64
CA PHE A 96 20.03 -1.25 12.76
C PHE A 96 18.89 -2.22 13.12
N ASP A 97 17.92 -2.40 12.22
CA ASP A 97 16.88 -3.41 12.40
C ASP A 97 17.49 -4.83 12.40
N ASN A 98 16.87 -5.77 13.11
CA ASN A 98 17.33 -7.15 13.16
C ASN A 98 17.08 -7.89 11.84
N ASP A 99 16.06 -7.46 11.10
CA ASP A 99 15.66 -8.04 9.83
C ASP A 99 16.45 -7.43 8.65
N ASP A 100 16.94 -8.27 7.76
CA ASP A 100 17.74 -7.86 6.59
C ASP A 100 16.92 -7.11 5.55
N GLU A 101 15.69 -7.52 5.27
CA GLU A 101 14.81 -6.82 4.33
C GLU A 101 14.55 -5.37 4.76
N VAL A 102 14.34 -5.15 6.07
CA VAL A 102 14.15 -3.80 6.61
C VAL A 102 15.42 -2.94 6.42
N ARG A 103 16.60 -3.49 6.73
CA ARG A 103 17.89 -2.78 6.57
C ARG A 103 18.19 -2.46 5.11
N ASP A 104 17.92 -3.39 4.20
CA ASP A 104 18.17 -3.22 2.77
C ASP A 104 17.28 -2.13 2.17
N ARG A 105 15.98 -2.14 2.50
CA ARG A 105 15.07 -1.06 2.10
C ARG A 105 15.49 0.29 2.66
N ALA A 106 15.89 0.35 3.92
CA ALA A 106 16.37 1.60 4.53
C ALA A 106 17.61 2.14 3.80
N THR A 107 18.58 1.26 3.49
CA THR A 107 19.81 1.60 2.77
C THR A 107 19.52 2.12 1.36
N LEU A 108 18.69 1.40 0.61
CA LEU A 108 18.26 1.79 -0.73
C LEU A 108 17.58 3.16 -0.71
N HIS A 109 16.60 3.35 0.17
CA HIS A 109 15.83 4.57 0.24
C HIS A 109 16.64 5.77 0.72
N LEU A 110 17.57 5.59 1.66
CA LEU A 110 18.50 6.65 2.06
C LEU A 110 19.38 7.10 0.89
N SER A 111 19.88 6.15 0.09
CA SER A 111 20.68 6.45 -1.10
C SER A 111 19.85 7.23 -2.14
N GLN A 112 18.60 6.82 -2.37
CA GLN A 112 17.67 7.53 -3.26
C GLN A 112 17.36 8.94 -2.76
N LEU A 113 17.08 9.12 -1.47
CA LEU A 113 16.82 10.43 -0.88
C LEU A 113 18.05 11.35 -0.90
N ALA A 114 19.26 10.79 -0.95
CA ALA A 114 20.51 11.53 -1.16
C ALA A 114 20.78 11.87 -2.64
N GLY A 115 19.86 11.54 -3.56
CA GLY A 115 20.00 11.82 -5.00
C GLY A 115 20.70 10.73 -5.78
N HIS A 116 21.06 9.60 -5.16
CA HIS A 116 21.74 8.48 -5.82
C HIS A 116 20.69 7.51 -6.38
N LEU A 117 21.07 6.54 -7.22
CA LEU A 117 20.15 5.49 -7.72
C LEU A 117 18.85 6.04 -8.34
N GLY A 118 18.95 7.13 -9.10
CA GLY A 118 17.80 7.81 -9.72
C GLY A 118 17.06 8.82 -8.81
N GLY A 119 17.56 9.04 -7.59
CA GLY A 119 17.10 10.08 -6.69
C GLY A 119 15.69 9.86 -6.11
N PRO A 120 15.10 10.89 -5.47
CA PRO A 120 13.74 10.84 -4.95
C PRO A 120 12.68 10.48 -6.00
N GLU A 121 12.91 10.84 -7.26
CA GLU A 121 11.97 10.58 -8.34
C GLU A 121 11.81 9.08 -8.63
N ALA A 122 12.89 8.30 -8.52
CA ALA A 122 12.83 6.84 -8.67
C ALA A 122 11.89 6.18 -7.65
N LEU A 123 11.82 6.71 -6.42
CA LEU A 123 10.89 6.25 -5.38
C LEU A 123 9.43 6.52 -5.76
N LEU A 124 9.15 7.68 -6.35
CA LEU A 124 7.79 8.08 -6.72
C LEU A 124 7.29 7.25 -7.91
N GLN A 125 8.17 6.97 -8.87
CA GLN A 125 7.89 6.20 -10.08
C GLN A 125 7.90 4.67 -9.86
N ALA A 126 8.45 4.14 -8.76
CA ALA A 126 8.58 2.70 -8.52
C ALA A 126 7.25 1.94 -8.66
N ALA A 127 6.12 2.54 -8.28
CA ALA A 127 4.80 1.93 -8.41
C ALA A 127 4.35 1.74 -9.88
N GLN A 128 4.87 2.54 -10.81
CA GLN A 128 4.58 2.47 -12.24
C GLN A 128 5.44 1.44 -12.97
N ARG A 129 6.46 0.89 -12.31
CA ARG A 129 7.46 -0.03 -12.89
C ARG A 129 7.23 -1.48 -12.48
N ARG A 130 5.99 -1.91 -12.23
CA ARG A 130 5.72 -3.34 -11.97
C ARG A 130 5.74 -4.09 -13.31
N PRO A 131 6.70 -4.99 -13.55
CA PRO A 131 6.66 -5.84 -14.73
C PRO A 131 5.40 -6.71 -14.68
N ASP A 132 4.72 -6.85 -15.82
CA ASP A 132 3.73 -7.90 -15.97
C ASP A 132 4.47 -9.25 -15.98
N PRO A 133 4.18 -10.17 -15.04
CA PRO A 133 4.83 -11.47 -15.01
C PRO A 133 4.67 -12.24 -16.32
N SER A 134 3.53 -12.07 -17.01
CA SER A 134 3.23 -12.79 -18.26
C SER A 134 4.09 -12.24 -19.41
N ALA A 135 4.16 -10.92 -19.55
CA ALA A 135 5.05 -10.27 -20.51
C ALA A 135 6.53 -10.60 -20.24
N LEU A 136 6.94 -10.60 -18.97
CA LEU A 136 8.29 -10.98 -18.57
C LEU A 136 8.61 -12.44 -18.94
N GLU A 137 7.69 -13.36 -18.64
CA GLU A 137 7.83 -14.78 -19.00
C GLU A 137 7.93 -14.95 -20.53
N LEU A 138 7.10 -14.26 -21.30
CA LEU A 138 7.13 -14.31 -22.77
C LEU A 138 8.47 -13.81 -23.32
N GLN A 139 8.97 -12.69 -22.80
CA GLN A 139 10.25 -12.12 -23.22
C GLN A 139 11.42 -13.02 -22.84
N LEU A 140 11.40 -13.62 -21.64
CA LEU A 140 12.40 -14.61 -21.23
C LEU A 140 12.40 -15.84 -22.14
N LYS A 141 11.23 -16.37 -22.49
CA LYS A 141 11.13 -17.50 -23.42
C LYS A 141 11.69 -17.16 -24.80
N ALA A 142 11.38 -15.96 -25.31
CA ALA A 142 11.92 -15.51 -26.59
C ALA A 142 13.44 -15.34 -26.55
N TYR A 143 13.97 -14.77 -25.46
CA TYR A 143 15.40 -14.60 -25.24
C TYR A 143 16.15 -15.94 -25.23
N LEU A 144 15.63 -16.92 -24.47
CA LEU A 144 16.22 -18.26 -24.37
C LEU A 144 16.07 -19.11 -25.64
N ALA A 145 15.12 -18.76 -26.52
CA ALA A 145 14.94 -19.44 -27.80
C ALA A 145 15.83 -18.89 -28.92
N GLY A 146 16.41 -17.68 -28.73
CA GLY A 146 17.47 -17.16 -29.59
C GLY A 146 18.85 -17.64 -29.14
N ASP A 147 19.90 -17.09 -29.75
CA ASP A 147 21.28 -17.43 -29.42
C ASP A 147 21.76 -16.79 -28.09
N ALA A 148 20.95 -15.91 -27.50
CA ALA A 148 21.21 -15.21 -26.24
C ALA A 148 22.55 -14.44 -26.20
N ASP A 149 23.03 -14.01 -27.38
CA ASP A 149 24.28 -13.26 -27.55
C ASP A 149 24.21 -11.80 -27.06
N GLU A 150 23.01 -11.23 -26.97
CA GLU A 150 22.77 -9.89 -26.42
C GLU A 150 22.28 -9.96 -24.97
N GLU A 151 22.47 -8.90 -24.18
CA GLU A 151 22.02 -8.83 -22.78
C GLU A 151 20.47 -8.73 -22.69
N PHE A 152 19.88 -9.39 -21.69
CA PHE A 152 18.44 -9.35 -21.46
C PHE A 152 17.98 -7.97 -20.92
N ASP A 153 17.22 -7.23 -21.74
CA ASP A 153 16.68 -5.92 -21.35
C ASP A 153 15.42 -6.05 -20.48
N LEU A 154 15.62 -5.99 -19.16
CA LEU A 154 14.54 -5.97 -18.15
C LEU A 154 13.59 -4.77 -18.29
N VAL A 155 14.04 -3.63 -18.84
CA VAL A 155 13.22 -2.41 -18.94
C VAL A 155 12.14 -2.57 -20.01
N ARG A 156 12.44 -3.32 -21.08
CA ARG A 156 11.48 -3.66 -22.13
C ARG A 156 10.33 -4.55 -21.62
N ALA A 157 10.57 -5.38 -20.60
CA ALA A 157 9.55 -6.23 -19.98
C ALA A 157 8.54 -5.44 -19.14
N VAL A 158 8.96 -4.30 -18.58
CA VAL A 158 8.19 -3.51 -17.63
C VAL A 158 7.15 -2.58 -18.31
N ARG A 159 7.28 -2.33 -19.62
CA ARG A 159 6.46 -1.35 -20.35
C ARG A 159 5.14 -1.87 -20.91
N SER A 160 4.75 -3.13 -20.68
CA SER A 160 3.41 -3.58 -21.09
C SER A 160 2.37 -2.89 -20.21
N GLU A 161 1.70 -1.88 -20.77
CA GLU A 161 0.66 -1.11 -20.10
C GLU A 161 -0.35 -2.06 -19.45
N ILE A 162 -0.57 -1.87 -18.15
CA ILE A 162 -1.70 -2.46 -17.45
C ILE A 162 -2.95 -1.85 -18.10
N ALA A 163 -3.60 -2.58 -19.01
CA ALA A 163 -5.01 -2.35 -19.23
C ALA A 163 -5.68 -2.50 -17.86
N PRO A 164 -6.40 -1.49 -17.35
CA PRO A 164 -7.08 -1.63 -16.07
C PRO A 164 -7.92 -2.88 -16.16
N ALA A 165 -7.74 -3.82 -15.22
CA ALA A 165 -8.56 -5.00 -15.15
C ALA A 165 -10.02 -4.55 -15.14
N THR A 166 -10.69 -4.65 -16.28
CA THR A 166 -12.11 -4.43 -16.39
C THR A 166 -12.70 -5.50 -15.49
N LEU A 167 -13.17 -5.10 -14.31
CA LEU A 167 -13.93 -5.97 -13.45
C LEU A 167 -15.21 -6.28 -14.24
N ILE A 168 -15.19 -7.34 -15.03
CA ILE A 168 -16.39 -7.86 -15.68
C ILE A 168 -17.21 -8.43 -14.53
N TRP A 169 -18.07 -7.60 -13.94
CA TRP A 169 -19.25 -8.11 -13.25
C TRP A 169 -20.10 -8.75 -14.34
N GLY A 170 -19.90 -10.05 -14.54
CA GLY A 170 -20.70 -10.84 -15.45
C GLY A 170 -22.16 -10.64 -15.10
N ALA A 171 -22.89 -10.00 -16.00
CA ALA A 171 -24.34 -10.07 -15.99
C ALA A 171 -24.74 -11.55 -16.07
N GLY A 172 -25.36 -12.05 -15.00
CA GLY A 172 -26.06 -13.34 -15.01
C GLY A 172 -25.23 -14.57 -14.68
N SER A 173 -24.76 -14.69 -13.44
CA SER A 173 -24.60 -16.01 -12.83
C SER A 173 -25.11 -15.97 -11.39
N SER A 174 -26.28 -16.56 -11.17
CA SER A 174 -26.85 -16.78 -9.84
C SER A 174 -25.85 -17.50 -8.92
N PRO A 175 -25.74 -17.12 -7.64
CA PRO A 175 -24.83 -17.78 -6.71
C PRO A 175 -25.25 -19.25 -6.50
N PRO A 176 -24.28 -20.17 -6.30
CA PRO A 176 -24.57 -21.58 -6.12
C PRO A 176 -25.48 -21.83 -4.91
N ALA A 177 -26.41 -22.77 -5.07
CA ALA A 177 -27.57 -23.03 -4.21
C ALA A 177 -27.28 -23.38 -2.73
N ARG A 178 -26.01 -23.37 -2.30
CA ARG A 178 -25.60 -23.66 -0.92
C ARG A 178 -25.63 -22.44 0.01
N ALA A 179 -25.73 -21.22 -0.53
CA ALA A 179 -25.80 -19.99 0.26
C ALA A 179 -27.23 -19.55 0.66
N ARG A 180 -28.28 -20.24 0.19
CA ARG A 180 -29.68 -19.86 0.46
C ARG A 180 -30.25 -20.33 1.81
N ARG A 181 -29.52 -21.18 2.56
CA ARG A 181 -30.01 -21.71 3.85
C ARG A 181 -29.55 -20.94 5.09
N ALA A 182 -28.66 -19.95 4.96
CA ALA A 182 -28.16 -19.18 6.11
C ALA A 182 -28.80 -17.78 6.25
N ALA A 183 -29.68 -17.39 5.33
CA ALA A 183 -30.27 -16.05 5.27
C ALA A 183 -31.72 -15.97 5.80
N SER A 184 -32.30 -17.08 6.27
CA SER A 184 -33.66 -17.11 6.83
C SER A 184 -33.73 -16.83 8.34
N ASP A 185 -32.59 -16.78 9.03
CA ASP A 185 -32.55 -16.79 10.51
C ASP A 185 -31.93 -15.51 11.12
N ILE A 186 -31.94 -14.39 10.38
CA ILE A 186 -31.55 -13.09 10.95
C ILE A 186 -32.82 -12.37 11.42
N PRO A 187 -33.03 -12.15 12.73
CA PRO A 187 -34.20 -11.43 13.23
C PRO A 187 -34.14 -9.95 12.84
N ASP A 188 -35.28 -9.41 12.41
CA ASP A 188 -35.48 -8.00 12.04
C ASP A 188 -35.35 -7.09 13.28
N PRO A 189 -34.37 -6.15 13.32
CA PRO A 189 -34.14 -5.29 14.48
C PRO A 189 -35.15 -4.14 14.63
N SER A 190 -36.25 -4.13 13.87
CA SER A 190 -37.24 -3.05 13.87
C SER A 190 -38.62 -3.40 14.47
N ARG A 191 -38.76 -4.56 15.14
CA ARG A 191 -40.01 -4.95 15.84
C ARG A 191 -39.81 -5.23 17.33
N GLU A 192 -40.24 -4.24 18.14
CA GLU A 192 -40.78 -4.33 19.52
C GLU A 192 -39.79 -4.82 20.61
N ASP A 193 -39.54 -4.08 21.70
CA ASP A 193 -40.51 -3.76 22.74
C ASP A 193 -40.34 -2.35 23.34
N ARG A 194 -41.45 -1.59 23.31
CA ARG A 194 -41.74 -0.54 24.29
C ARG A 194 -42.28 -1.22 25.55
N VAL A 195 -41.46 -1.35 26.60
CA VAL A 195 -42.00 -1.53 27.96
C VAL A 195 -41.24 -0.62 28.93
N ALA A 196 -42.05 0.11 29.70
CA ALA A 196 -41.74 1.11 30.68
C ALA A 196 -40.69 0.71 31.73
N PHE A 197 -39.87 1.68 32.14
CA PHE A 197 -39.35 1.72 33.50
C PHE A 197 -39.62 3.11 34.10
N SER A 198 -40.65 3.13 34.94
CA SER A 198 -40.91 4.15 35.95
C SER A 198 -40.21 3.76 37.26
N GLY A 199 -39.53 4.72 37.90
CA GLY A 199 -39.33 4.75 39.35
C GLY A 199 -38.09 4.06 39.91
N LEU A 200 -37.05 4.85 40.20
CA LEU A 200 -36.52 5.21 41.53
C LEU A 200 -35.18 5.93 41.38
#